data_AF-A0A8J2Z5R3-F1
#
_entry.id   AF-A0A8J2Z5R3-F1
#
_cell.length_a   1.000
_cell.length_b   1.000
_cell.length_c   1.000
_cell.angle_alpha   90.00
_cell.angle_beta   90.00
_cell.angle_gamma   90.00
#
_symmetry.space_group_name_H-M   'P 1'
#
loop_
_entity.id
_entity.type
_entity.pdbx_description
1 polymer ?
#
loop_
_entity_poly.entity_id
_entity_poly.type
_entity_poly.pdbx_seq_one_letter_code
_entity_poly.pdbx_strand_id
1 'polypeptide(L)'
;MILSMTKRLFRTNRRLCVYHNEIDHKRKTLLFLHGITGSAINWQAQFRKFSPEYNIVAYDLYGHGQSGRPKKVIECSMVQSVLDAQSVIEYFKLENITIIAYGYSALISLLLCEKYPKLIQKQLLINPIPYEQLTDVPWYLQWPFSWGYRFFRLNEAQVESQGNNSASLPRLWVIRAYYQALLSLPALDIHPSKLRIKTMVLRSVKYLPAKRERVDNFYKVFYRARVKPLESISPFPMRQSRTRVNHFLSQTIDELNIHAFRNLVFEGAGVRGIAYSGAITALESLGVLKNIHRFAGTSAGAIYAILLAVGFNAKDVEEIVSQLDYRLFMDASRNFISNSTRLITDFGWYKGDFFISHMAELIARKLGDGYIDFATMKKLTGNDLYIIGTNLTKECAEVYSAETTPTMQVVEALRISTCIPMLFRAVKRKDGKEENILVDGGLIWNCPLELFDDKKYMHNTLNALYDGVSNDEVFNTETLGFRLDPKEDPLKQMRKGSQGFHKIGHIFEFTREFMKFYSLASLKRHLEPSNWNRVVFVDTLDIMGTDFEISQEEIYQLIEQGKTGVYEHFSWRMSENGVKFPQ
;
A
#
# COMPACT_ATOMS: atom_id res chain seq x y z
N MET A 1 -22.85 12.42 -38.69
CA MET A 1 -21.50 12.78 -38.21
C MET A 1 -21.06 11.70 -37.22
N ILE A 2 -20.08 10.87 -37.60
CA ILE A 2 -19.46 9.90 -36.70
C ILE A 2 -18.71 10.73 -35.64
N LEU A 3 -18.91 10.46 -34.35
CA LEU A 3 -18.18 11.10 -33.24
C LEU A 3 -16.68 11.08 -33.54
N SER A 4 -16.14 12.20 -34.01
CA SER A 4 -14.82 12.27 -34.65
C SER A 4 -13.72 12.75 -33.71
N MET A 5 -13.93 12.71 -32.39
CA MET A 5 -12.89 13.01 -31.42
C MET A 5 -12.59 11.76 -30.59
N THR A 6 -11.73 10.90 -31.12
CA THR A 6 -10.98 9.94 -30.31
C THR A 6 -9.84 10.69 -29.63
N LYS A 7 -10.04 11.10 -28.37
CA LYS A 7 -8.94 11.62 -27.55
C LYS A 7 -8.28 10.47 -26.80
N ARG A 8 -6.95 10.38 -26.93
CA ARG A 8 -6.11 9.46 -26.18
C ARG A 8 -5.82 10.10 -24.83
N LEU A 9 -6.30 9.45 -23.78
CA LEU A 9 -6.16 9.93 -22.41
C LEU A 9 -4.92 9.25 -21.80
N PHE A 10 -3.92 10.07 -21.43
CA PHE A 10 -2.63 9.64 -20.85
C PHE A 10 -2.53 10.18 -19.41
N ARG A 11 -3.35 9.68 -18.50
CA ARG A 11 -3.22 10.03 -17.07
C ARG A 11 -2.74 8.85 -16.22
N THR A 12 -3.03 7.64 -16.68
CA THR A 12 -2.37 6.39 -16.28
C THR A 12 -1.37 6.04 -17.39
N ASN A 13 -0.34 5.23 -17.14
CA ASN A 13 0.53 4.69 -18.21
C ASN A 13 -0.23 3.79 -19.23
N ARG A 14 -1.58 3.82 -19.22
CA ARG A 14 -2.51 3.03 -20.00
C ARG A 14 -3.19 3.93 -21.02
N ARG A 15 -3.10 3.56 -22.29
CA ARG A 15 -3.70 4.32 -23.39
C ARG A 15 -5.20 4.03 -23.47
N LEU A 16 -6.08 4.87 -22.93
CA LEU A 16 -7.53 4.69 -23.11
C LEU A 16 -8.04 5.40 -24.36
N CYS A 17 -8.88 4.71 -25.14
CA CYS A 17 -9.62 5.29 -26.26
C CYS A 17 -10.97 5.80 -25.76
N VAL A 18 -11.16 7.11 -25.79
CA VAL A 18 -12.40 7.76 -25.35
C VAL A 18 -13.12 8.39 -26.54
N TYR A 19 -14.41 8.12 -26.64
CA TYR A 19 -15.36 8.65 -27.60
C TYR A 19 -16.21 9.70 -26.89
N HIS A 20 -16.22 10.92 -27.43
CA HIS A 20 -17.02 11.99 -26.88
C HIS A 20 -17.48 12.98 -27.96
N ASN A 21 -18.57 13.71 -27.69
CA ASN A 21 -18.88 14.95 -28.41
C ASN A 21 -18.14 16.13 -27.76
N GLU A 22 -18.24 17.32 -28.34
CA GLU A 22 -17.74 18.52 -27.68
C GLU A 22 -18.45 18.71 -26.34
N ILE A 23 -17.67 18.83 -25.26
CA ILE A 23 -18.18 18.87 -23.89
C ILE A 23 -18.62 20.30 -23.55
N ASP A 24 -19.90 20.46 -23.26
CA ASP A 24 -20.51 21.70 -22.80
C ASP A 24 -20.92 21.52 -21.32
N HIS A 25 -20.20 22.17 -20.41
CA HIS A 25 -20.41 22.03 -18.96
C HIS A 25 -21.80 22.50 -18.48
N LYS A 26 -22.61 23.16 -19.32
CA LYS A 26 -24.01 23.48 -19.02
C LYS A 26 -24.96 22.30 -19.24
N ARG A 27 -24.53 21.28 -19.98
CA ARG A 27 -25.33 20.07 -20.30
C ARG A 27 -25.09 18.96 -19.28
N LYS A 28 -26.09 18.09 -19.16
CA LYS A 28 -25.95 16.84 -18.39
C LYS A 28 -25.08 15.84 -19.14
N THR A 29 -24.40 14.99 -18.38
CA THR A 29 -23.46 14.01 -18.93
C THR A 29 -24.03 12.61 -18.90
N LEU A 30 -23.97 11.91 -20.04
CA LEU A 30 -24.21 10.48 -20.15
C LEU A 30 -22.87 9.76 -20.30
N LEU A 31 -22.47 9.00 -19.27
CA LEU A 31 -21.25 8.20 -19.27
C LEU A 31 -21.61 6.74 -19.57
N PHE A 32 -21.19 6.24 -20.73
CA PHE A 32 -21.47 4.88 -21.18
C PHE A 32 -20.31 3.94 -20.93
N LEU A 33 -20.59 2.82 -20.26
CA LEU A 33 -19.62 1.78 -19.92
C LEU A 33 -20.07 0.43 -20.50
N HIS A 34 -19.25 -0.17 -21.37
CA HIS A 34 -19.56 -1.43 -22.04
C HIS A 34 -19.11 -2.66 -21.22
N GLY A 35 -19.51 -3.87 -21.61
CA GLY A 35 -19.14 -5.13 -20.93
C GLY A 35 -17.89 -5.82 -21.53
N ILE A 36 -17.47 -6.94 -20.94
CA ILE A 36 -16.22 -7.70 -21.21
C ILE A 36 -16.01 -8.13 -22.68
N THR A 37 -17.08 -8.16 -23.49
CA THR A 37 -16.98 -8.56 -24.90
C THR A 37 -17.30 -7.42 -25.86
N GLY A 38 -17.52 -6.22 -25.33
CA GLY A 38 -17.93 -5.04 -26.09
C GLY A 38 -16.81 -4.02 -26.30
N SER A 39 -17.23 -2.87 -26.83
CA SER A 39 -16.49 -1.63 -27.00
C SER A 39 -17.47 -0.46 -26.82
N ALA A 40 -16.96 0.75 -26.60
CA ALA A 40 -17.77 1.96 -26.57
C ALA A 40 -18.63 2.13 -27.85
N ILE A 41 -18.19 1.60 -28.99
CA ILE A 41 -18.94 1.68 -30.25
C ILE A 41 -20.28 0.92 -30.22
N ASN A 42 -20.47 -0.03 -29.28
CA ASN A 42 -21.76 -0.69 -29.08
C ASN A 42 -22.91 0.30 -28.79
N TRP A 43 -22.57 1.50 -28.32
CA TRP A 43 -23.53 2.57 -28.00
C TRP A 43 -23.73 3.58 -29.14
N GLN A 44 -23.17 3.33 -30.33
CA GLN A 44 -23.25 4.25 -31.48
C GLN A 44 -24.66 4.77 -31.78
N ALA A 45 -25.67 3.92 -31.68
CA ALA A 45 -27.05 4.32 -31.95
C ALA A 45 -27.56 5.32 -30.90
N GLN A 46 -27.26 5.06 -29.62
CA GLN A 46 -27.60 5.95 -28.51
C GLN A 46 -26.82 7.26 -28.61
N PHE A 47 -25.54 7.20 -28.97
CA PHE A 47 -24.72 8.38 -29.19
C PHE A 47 -25.34 9.31 -30.22
N ARG A 48 -25.76 8.78 -31.38
CA ARG A 48 -26.42 9.57 -32.44
C ARG A 48 -27.74 10.18 -31.97
N LYS A 49 -28.48 9.48 -31.12
CA LYS A 49 -29.78 9.93 -30.62
C LYS A 49 -29.64 11.03 -29.55
N PHE A 50 -28.66 10.91 -28.66
CA PHE A 50 -28.56 11.77 -27.47
C PHE A 50 -27.50 12.89 -27.57
N SER A 51 -26.56 12.82 -28.51
CA SER A 51 -25.51 13.85 -28.67
C SER A 51 -26.01 15.27 -28.93
N PRO A 52 -27.21 15.53 -29.51
CA PRO A 52 -27.70 16.90 -29.64
C PRO A 52 -28.01 17.58 -28.30
N GLU A 53 -28.39 16.80 -27.27
CA GLU A 53 -28.92 17.30 -25.99
C GLU A 53 -27.98 17.07 -24.79
N TYR A 54 -27.13 16.04 -24.86
CA TYR A 54 -26.28 15.62 -23.73
C TYR A 54 -24.80 15.65 -24.08
N ASN A 55 -23.95 15.83 -23.06
CA ASN A 55 -22.55 15.43 -23.18
C ASN A 55 -22.51 13.90 -23.22
N ILE A 56 -21.95 13.34 -24.28
CA ILE A 56 -21.77 11.91 -24.45
C ILE A 56 -20.32 11.60 -24.21
N VAL A 57 -20.05 10.71 -23.26
CA VAL A 57 -18.71 10.19 -23.00
C VAL A 57 -18.79 8.68 -22.89
N ALA A 58 -17.89 8.00 -23.58
CA ALA A 58 -17.72 6.56 -23.50
C ALA A 58 -16.27 6.22 -23.74
N TYR A 59 -15.76 5.15 -23.14
CA TYR A 59 -14.41 4.69 -23.41
C TYR A 59 -14.38 3.18 -23.60
N ASP A 60 -13.38 2.72 -24.34
CA ASP A 60 -13.07 1.30 -24.42
C ASP A 60 -12.34 0.87 -23.15
N LEU A 61 -12.88 -0.11 -22.43
CA LEU A 61 -12.17 -0.80 -21.36
C LEU A 61 -10.80 -1.25 -21.86
N TYR A 62 -9.80 -1.24 -20.99
CA TYR A 62 -8.45 -1.58 -21.39
C TYR A 62 -8.38 -3.01 -21.96
N GLY A 63 -7.67 -3.18 -23.07
CA GLY A 63 -7.66 -4.43 -23.85
C GLY A 63 -8.86 -4.63 -24.79
N HIS A 64 -9.81 -3.69 -24.83
CA HIS A 64 -10.96 -3.71 -25.73
C HIS A 64 -10.88 -2.57 -26.75
N GLY A 65 -11.60 -2.73 -27.86
CA GLY A 65 -11.71 -1.72 -28.90
C GLY A 65 -10.35 -1.16 -29.32
N GLN A 66 -10.18 0.16 -29.21
CA GLN A 66 -8.95 0.86 -29.58
C GLN A 66 -8.07 1.25 -28.38
N SER A 67 -8.48 0.89 -27.15
CA SER A 67 -7.65 1.08 -25.96
C SER A 67 -6.35 0.27 -26.04
N GLY A 68 -5.39 0.62 -25.19
CA GLY A 68 -4.11 -0.05 -25.04
C GLY A 68 -4.31 -1.51 -24.65
N ARG A 69 -3.30 -2.33 -24.91
CA ARG A 69 -3.37 -3.76 -24.68
C ARG A 69 -2.70 -4.10 -23.35
N PRO A 70 -3.40 -4.81 -22.44
CA PRO A 70 -2.78 -5.27 -21.20
C PRO A 70 -1.64 -6.24 -21.50
N LYS A 71 -0.59 -6.18 -20.68
CA LYS A 71 0.51 -7.13 -20.72
C LYS A 71 0.39 -8.19 -19.61
N LYS A 72 -0.31 -7.86 -18.52
CA LYS A 72 -0.52 -8.71 -17.34
C LYS A 72 -2.01 -8.80 -16.96
N VAL A 73 -2.38 -9.83 -16.21
CA VAL A 73 -3.78 -10.04 -15.74
C VAL A 73 -4.22 -8.95 -14.76
N ILE A 74 -3.32 -8.49 -13.88
CA ILE A 74 -3.58 -7.40 -12.91
C ILE A 74 -4.03 -6.10 -13.60
N GLU A 75 -3.60 -5.87 -14.84
CA GLU A 75 -4.02 -4.72 -15.64
C GLU A 75 -5.50 -4.78 -16.06
N CYS A 76 -6.22 -5.87 -15.80
CA CYS A 76 -7.64 -6.05 -16.04
C CYS A 76 -8.45 -6.14 -14.73
N SER A 77 -7.88 -5.76 -13.58
CA SER A 77 -8.55 -5.82 -12.28
C SER A 77 -9.78 -4.90 -12.22
N MET A 78 -10.72 -5.21 -11.32
CA MET A 78 -11.89 -4.36 -11.08
C MET A 78 -11.44 -2.96 -10.59
N VAL A 79 -10.42 -2.91 -9.75
CA VAL A 79 -9.85 -1.65 -9.26
C VAL A 79 -9.35 -0.80 -10.43
N GLN A 80 -8.50 -1.39 -11.29
CA GLN A 80 -7.94 -0.67 -12.42
C GLN A 80 -9.03 -0.19 -13.38
N SER A 81 -10.11 -0.97 -13.53
CA SER A 81 -11.27 -0.58 -14.34
C SER A 81 -12.02 0.62 -13.74
N VAL A 82 -12.12 0.72 -12.41
CA VAL A 82 -12.69 1.90 -11.71
C VAL A 82 -11.76 3.11 -11.81
N LEU A 83 -10.44 2.93 -11.67
CA LEU A 83 -9.46 4.00 -11.84
C LEU A 83 -9.44 4.54 -13.29
N ASP A 84 -9.55 3.65 -14.27
CA ASP A 84 -9.66 4.02 -15.68
C ASP A 84 -10.92 4.89 -15.88
N ALA A 85 -12.08 4.48 -15.35
CA ALA A 85 -13.31 5.28 -15.41
C ALA A 85 -13.20 6.64 -14.69
N GLN A 86 -12.59 6.65 -13.51
CA GLN A 86 -12.30 7.87 -12.75
C GLN A 86 -11.45 8.85 -13.57
N SER A 87 -10.41 8.35 -14.23
CA SER A 87 -9.51 9.19 -15.03
C SER A 87 -10.25 9.90 -16.17
N VAL A 88 -11.25 9.24 -16.76
CA VAL A 88 -12.12 9.84 -17.78
C VAL A 88 -12.98 10.95 -17.17
N ILE A 89 -13.60 10.71 -16.01
CA ILE A 89 -14.43 11.70 -15.30
C ILE A 89 -13.61 12.95 -14.98
N GLU A 90 -12.43 12.78 -14.39
CA GLU A 90 -11.58 13.89 -13.96
C GLU A 90 -11.01 14.68 -15.14
N TYR A 91 -10.56 14.00 -16.20
CA TYR A 91 -9.95 14.65 -17.35
C TYR A 91 -10.92 15.56 -18.10
N PHE A 92 -12.14 15.09 -18.31
CA PHE A 92 -13.19 15.89 -18.94
C PHE A 92 -13.92 16.80 -17.94
N LYS A 93 -13.53 16.77 -16.65
CA LYS A 93 -14.20 17.51 -15.57
C LYS A 93 -15.72 17.31 -15.62
N LEU A 94 -16.13 16.05 -15.69
CA LEU A 94 -17.54 15.69 -15.87
C LEU A 94 -18.33 15.98 -14.59
N GLU A 95 -19.46 16.63 -14.76
CA GLU A 95 -20.43 16.92 -13.72
C GLU A 95 -21.83 16.48 -14.15
N ASN A 96 -22.75 16.36 -13.19
CA ASN A 96 -24.14 15.98 -13.43
C ASN A 96 -24.28 14.67 -14.23
N ILE A 97 -23.54 13.65 -13.79
CA ILE A 97 -23.33 12.40 -14.52
C ILE A 97 -24.52 11.45 -14.33
N THR A 98 -24.98 10.89 -15.43
CA THR A 98 -25.79 9.67 -15.45
C THR A 98 -24.96 8.54 -16.04
N ILE A 99 -24.70 7.49 -15.27
CA ILE A 99 -23.94 6.33 -15.75
C ILE A 99 -24.88 5.32 -16.41
N ILE A 100 -24.52 4.85 -17.60
CA ILE A 100 -25.19 3.76 -18.32
C ILE A 100 -24.19 2.62 -18.44
N ALA A 101 -24.42 1.54 -17.70
CA ALA A 101 -23.44 0.47 -17.55
C ALA A 101 -24.01 -0.89 -17.94
N TYR A 102 -23.28 -1.62 -18.79
CA TYR A 102 -23.65 -2.95 -19.25
C TYR A 102 -22.74 -4.05 -18.67
N GLY A 103 -23.35 -5.14 -18.19
CA GLY A 103 -22.63 -6.34 -17.76
C GLY A 103 -21.64 -6.07 -16.63
N TYR A 104 -20.36 -6.36 -16.87
CA TYR A 104 -19.25 -6.13 -15.94
C TYR A 104 -19.18 -4.70 -15.41
N SER A 105 -19.41 -3.72 -16.30
CA SER A 105 -19.33 -2.32 -15.92
C SER A 105 -20.43 -1.86 -14.97
N ALA A 106 -21.47 -2.67 -14.75
CA ALA A 106 -22.45 -2.39 -13.71
C ALA A 106 -21.80 -2.33 -12.31
N LEU A 107 -20.76 -3.14 -12.07
CA LEU A 107 -19.99 -3.10 -10.83
C LEU A 107 -19.12 -1.84 -10.76
N ILE A 108 -18.49 -1.46 -11.87
CA ILE A 108 -17.76 -0.18 -11.98
C ILE A 108 -18.69 0.98 -11.62
N SER A 109 -19.91 1.00 -12.16
CA SER A 109 -20.92 2.03 -11.89
C SER A 109 -21.27 2.12 -10.41
N LEU A 110 -21.49 0.97 -9.76
CA LEU A 110 -21.81 0.92 -8.33
C LEU A 110 -20.67 1.50 -7.48
N LEU A 111 -19.42 1.13 -7.78
CA LEU A 111 -18.24 1.63 -7.07
C LEU A 111 -18.02 3.13 -7.30
N LEU A 112 -18.24 3.62 -8.54
CA LEU A 112 -18.16 5.05 -8.84
C LEU A 112 -19.25 5.85 -8.13
N CYS A 113 -20.48 5.33 -8.05
CA CYS A 113 -21.58 6.00 -7.34
C CYS A 113 -21.30 6.18 -5.85
N GLU A 114 -20.63 5.20 -5.22
CA GLU A 114 -20.23 5.31 -3.81
C GLU A 114 -19.08 6.31 -3.63
N LYS A 115 -18.14 6.36 -4.59
CA LYS A 115 -16.99 7.27 -4.53
C LYS A 115 -17.33 8.72 -4.88
N TYR A 116 -18.24 8.95 -5.83
CA TYR A 116 -18.59 10.28 -6.36
C TYR A 116 -20.09 10.59 -6.27
N PRO A 117 -20.71 10.47 -5.08
CA PRO A 117 -22.16 10.65 -4.93
C PRO A 117 -22.63 12.07 -5.26
N LYS A 118 -21.74 13.07 -5.21
CA LYS A 118 -22.02 14.46 -5.57
C LYS A 118 -21.98 14.72 -7.08
N LEU A 119 -21.19 13.96 -7.84
CA LEU A 119 -21.03 14.14 -9.28
C LEU A 119 -22.02 13.27 -10.07
N ILE A 120 -22.39 12.11 -9.53
CA ILE A 120 -23.25 11.13 -10.19
C ILE A 120 -24.67 11.24 -9.65
N GLN A 121 -25.60 11.67 -10.49
CA GLN A 121 -26.99 11.88 -10.11
C GLN A 121 -27.83 10.60 -10.21
N LYS A 122 -27.52 9.77 -11.21
CA LYS A 122 -28.33 8.61 -11.59
C LYS A 122 -27.45 7.51 -12.18
N GLN A 123 -27.92 6.27 -12.10
CA GLN A 123 -27.32 5.15 -12.83
C GLN A 123 -28.37 4.22 -13.44
N LEU A 124 -28.05 3.67 -14.61
CA LEU A 124 -28.78 2.64 -15.33
C LEU A 124 -27.88 1.42 -15.48
N LEU A 125 -28.27 0.31 -14.84
CA LEU A 125 -27.56 -0.96 -14.90
C LEU A 125 -28.30 -1.91 -15.84
N ILE A 126 -27.65 -2.32 -16.93
CA ILE A 126 -28.22 -3.20 -17.97
C ILE A 126 -27.56 -4.55 -17.88
N ASN A 127 -28.35 -5.60 -17.62
CA ASN A 127 -27.90 -6.96 -17.37
C ASN A 127 -26.67 -7.00 -16.44
N PRO A 128 -26.75 -6.42 -15.22
CA PRO A 128 -25.67 -6.58 -14.26
C PRO A 128 -25.46 -8.08 -14.03
N ILE A 129 -24.22 -8.55 -14.13
CA ILE A 129 -23.90 -9.97 -13.97
C ILE A 129 -24.01 -10.31 -12.48
N PRO A 130 -25.04 -11.05 -12.03
CA PRO A 130 -25.14 -11.49 -10.64
C PRO A 130 -24.18 -12.65 -10.43
N TYR A 131 -23.62 -12.76 -9.23
CA TYR A 131 -22.70 -13.85 -8.89
C TYR A 131 -23.32 -15.24 -9.10
N GLU A 132 -24.64 -15.40 -8.89
CA GLU A 132 -25.35 -16.66 -9.12
C GLU A 132 -25.40 -17.11 -10.59
N GLN A 133 -25.16 -16.20 -11.55
CA GLN A 133 -25.08 -16.56 -12.98
C GLN A 133 -23.65 -16.85 -13.43
N LEU A 134 -22.65 -16.62 -12.57
CA LEU A 134 -21.25 -16.92 -12.87
C LEU A 134 -20.96 -18.43 -12.82
N THR A 135 -21.80 -19.21 -12.14
CA THR A 135 -21.71 -20.68 -12.10
C THR A 135 -22.05 -21.34 -13.44
N ASP A 136 -22.79 -20.64 -14.31
CA ASP A 136 -23.16 -21.11 -15.67
C ASP A 136 -22.14 -20.69 -16.75
N VAL A 137 -21.05 -20.01 -16.36
CA VAL A 137 -19.98 -19.63 -17.28
C VAL A 137 -19.21 -20.90 -17.70
N PRO A 138 -18.83 -21.05 -18.99
CA PRO A 138 -18.11 -22.24 -19.43
C PRO A 138 -16.86 -22.51 -18.58
N TRP A 139 -16.66 -23.77 -18.18
CA TRP A 139 -15.60 -24.23 -17.26
C TRP A 139 -14.19 -23.71 -17.63
N TYR A 140 -13.91 -23.54 -18.93
CA TYR A 140 -12.62 -23.05 -19.42
C TYR A 140 -12.38 -21.56 -19.19
N LEU A 141 -13.40 -20.77 -18.82
CA LEU A 141 -13.26 -19.38 -18.36
C LEU A 141 -13.17 -19.29 -16.82
N GLN A 142 -13.48 -20.37 -16.10
CA GLN A 142 -13.46 -20.45 -14.63
C GLN A 142 -12.16 -21.06 -14.07
N TRP A 143 -11.34 -21.73 -14.90
CA TRP A 143 -10.12 -22.41 -14.42
C TRP A 143 -8.98 -21.42 -14.06
N PRO A 144 -8.29 -21.61 -12.90
CA PRO A 144 -7.11 -20.83 -12.54
C PRO A 144 -5.94 -21.15 -13.47
N PHE A 145 -5.04 -20.18 -13.67
CA PHE A 145 -3.89 -20.28 -14.59
C PHE A 145 -2.88 -21.40 -14.25
N SER A 146 -3.01 -22.04 -13.09
CA SER A 146 -1.90 -22.70 -12.39
C SER A 146 -1.57 -24.15 -12.76
N TRP A 147 -2.26 -24.84 -13.68
CA TRP A 147 -1.89 -26.24 -13.99
C TRP A 147 -1.84 -26.64 -15.48
N GLY A 148 -2.24 -25.77 -16.41
CA GLY A 148 -2.41 -26.15 -17.83
C GLY A 148 -1.82 -25.20 -18.87
N TYR A 149 -1.14 -24.11 -18.49
CA TYR A 149 -0.64 -23.13 -19.47
C TYR A 149 0.50 -23.65 -20.36
N ARG A 150 1.08 -24.81 -20.03
CA ARG A 150 1.98 -25.56 -20.93
C ARG A 150 1.24 -26.34 -22.02
N PHE A 151 -0.03 -26.70 -21.83
CA PHE A 151 -0.81 -27.50 -22.78
C PHE A 151 -1.63 -26.66 -23.78
N PHE A 152 -2.01 -25.44 -23.41
CA PHE A 152 -2.72 -24.51 -24.29
C PHE A 152 -1.81 -23.40 -24.83
N ARG A 153 -0.68 -23.78 -25.45
CA ARG A 153 -0.34 -23.15 -26.75
C ARG A 153 -1.41 -23.61 -27.74
N LEU A 154 -2.63 -23.05 -27.64
CA LEU A 154 -3.45 -22.98 -28.85
C LEU A 154 -2.71 -22.00 -29.73
N ASN A 155 -2.00 -22.62 -30.68
CA ASN A 155 -1.35 -22.11 -31.85
C ASN A 155 -1.43 -20.59 -32.02
N GLU A 156 -0.29 -20.02 -32.36
CA GLU A 156 -0.20 -18.87 -33.23
C GLU A 156 -1.07 -19.11 -34.50
N ALA A 157 -2.38 -19.02 -34.36
CA ALA A 157 -3.26 -18.74 -35.46
C ALA A 157 -3.03 -17.26 -35.72
N GLN A 158 -2.11 -16.98 -36.64
CA GLN A 158 -2.19 -15.79 -37.45
C GLN A 158 -3.62 -15.70 -37.99
N VAL A 159 -4.49 -14.99 -37.27
CA VAL A 159 -5.69 -14.43 -37.87
C VAL A 159 -5.22 -13.15 -38.54
N GLU A 160 -4.60 -13.30 -39.71
CA GLU A 160 -4.63 -12.24 -40.71
C GLU A 160 -6.10 -12.04 -41.09
N SER A 161 -6.75 -11.04 -40.49
CA SER A 161 -7.99 -10.53 -41.06
C SER A 161 -7.64 -9.44 -42.04
N GLN A 162 -7.59 -9.80 -43.32
CA GLN A 162 -7.86 -8.88 -44.42
C GLN A 162 -9.16 -8.12 -44.13
N GLY A 163 -9.15 -6.80 -44.30
CA GLY A 163 -10.36 -5.96 -44.28
C GLY A 163 -10.35 -4.86 -43.21
N ASN A 164 -10.27 -3.63 -43.69
CA ASN A 164 -9.95 -2.40 -42.96
C ASN A 164 -11.08 -1.84 -42.04
N ASN A 165 -11.90 -2.66 -41.38
CA ASN A 165 -13.03 -2.16 -40.56
C ASN A 165 -13.55 -3.07 -39.41
N SER A 166 -12.81 -4.09 -38.96
CA SER A 166 -13.23 -4.91 -37.82
C SER A 166 -12.66 -4.37 -36.49
N ALA A 167 -13.54 -3.88 -35.62
CA ALA A 167 -13.24 -3.59 -34.22
C ALA A 167 -12.53 -4.80 -33.60
N SER A 168 -11.27 -4.63 -33.17
CA SER A 168 -10.47 -5.72 -32.64
C SER A 168 -11.10 -6.26 -31.37
N LEU A 169 -11.70 -7.45 -31.48
CA LEU A 169 -12.20 -8.18 -30.32
C LEU A 169 -11.05 -8.41 -29.32
N PRO A 170 -11.32 -8.28 -28.01
CA PRO A 170 -10.32 -8.56 -26.99
C PRO A 170 -9.83 -10.01 -27.13
N ARG A 171 -8.53 -10.24 -26.92
CA ARG A 171 -7.97 -11.60 -26.93
C ARG A 171 -8.66 -12.45 -25.86
N LEU A 172 -8.80 -13.75 -26.11
CA LEU A 172 -9.48 -14.67 -25.19
C LEU A 172 -8.92 -14.62 -23.76
N TRP A 173 -7.62 -14.41 -23.60
CA TRP A 173 -7.00 -14.26 -22.28
C TRP A 173 -7.38 -12.95 -21.58
N VAL A 174 -7.64 -11.86 -22.32
CA VAL A 174 -8.14 -10.59 -21.76
C VAL A 174 -9.57 -10.79 -21.27
N ILE A 175 -10.42 -11.42 -22.10
CA ILE A 175 -11.78 -11.80 -21.69
C ILE A 175 -11.73 -12.64 -20.41
N ARG A 176 -10.86 -13.66 -20.36
CA ARG A 176 -10.62 -14.48 -19.16
C ARG A 176 -10.17 -13.65 -17.96
N ALA A 177 -9.24 -12.71 -18.14
CA ALA A 177 -8.75 -11.86 -17.07
C ALA A 177 -9.87 -11.01 -16.45
N TYR A 178 -10.77 -10.46 -17.26
CA TYR A 178 -11.93 -9.71 -16.76
C TYR A 178 -12.99 -10.62 -16.12
N TYR A 179 -13.20 -11.84 -16.60
CA TYR A 179 -14.07 -12.82 -15.93
C TYR A 179 -13.46 -13.32 -14.61
N GLN A 180 -12.14 -13.50 -14.53
CA GLN A 180 -11.45 -13.81 -13.29
C GLN A 180 -11.55 -12.64 -12.31
N ALA A 181 -11.35 -11.41 -12.78
CA ALA A 181 -11.57 -10.19 -12.00
C ALA A 181 -13.05 -9.95 -11.64
N LEU A 182 -13.98 -10.74 -12.17
CA LEU A 182 -15.40 -10.72 -11.79
C LEU A 182 -15.72 -11.86 -10.81
N LEU A 183 -15.09 -13.03 -11.01
CA LEU A 183 -15.18 -14.21 -10.15
C LEU A 183 -14.42 -14.04 -8.82
N SER A 184 -13.37 -13.22 -8.80
CA SER A 184 -12.62 -12.87 -7.60
C SER A 184 -13.39 -11.92 -6.68
N LEU A 185 -14.56 -11.45 -7.10
CA LEU A 185 -15.41 -10.56 -6.33
C LEU A 185 -16.47 -11.43 -5.66
N PRO A 186 -16.68 -11.34 -4.33
CA PRO A 186 -17.79 -12.01 -3.70
C PRO A 186 -19.10 -11.39 -4.17
N ALA A 187 -20.18 -12.17 -3.99
CA ALA A 187 -21.50 -11.81 -4.45
C ALA A 187 -21.96 -10.43 -3.95
N LEU A 188 -22.20 -9.50 -4.89
CA LEU A 188 -22.76 -8.18 -4.60
C LEU A 188 -24.29 -8.26 -4.47
N ASP A 189 -24.80 -7.84 -3.32
CA ASP A 189 -26.23 -7.69 -3.07
C ASP A 189 -26.75 -6.33 -3.58
N ILE A 190 -27.38 -6.33 -4.75
CA ILE A 190 -28.00 -5.14 -5.37
C ILE A 190 -29.44 -5.00 -4.86
N HIS A 191 -29.61 -4.75 -3.56
CA HIS A 191 -30.93 -4.47 -2.97
C HIS A 191 -31.28 -2.97 -3.10
N PRO A 192 -32.50 -2.58 -3.55
CA PRO A 192 -32.87 -1.17 -3.75
C PRO A 192 -32.68 -0.27 -2.53
N SER A 193 -32.89 -0.80 -1.32
CA SER A 193 -32.72 -0.05 -0.06
C SER A 193 -31.26 0.27 0.29
N LYS A 194 -30.29 -0.30 -0.42
CA LYS A 194 -28.85 -0.11 -0.18
C LYS A 194 -28.19 0.86 -1.16
N LEU A 195 -28.92 1.33 -2.17
CA LEU A 195 -28.39 2.19 -3.22
C LEU A 195 -28.67 3.66 -2.89
N ARG A 196 -27.60 4.42 -2.64
CA ARG A 196 -27.68 5.87 -2.32
C ARG A 196 -28.04 6.73 -3.53
N ILE A 197 -27.72 6.26 -4.74
CA ILE A 197 -27.98 6.94 -6.00
C ILE A 197 -29.22 6.36 -6.68
N LYS A 198 -30.04 7.22 -7.29
CA LYS A 198 -31.23 6.80 -8.05
C LYS A 198 -30.83 5.82 -9.14
N THR A 199 -31.19 4.57 -8.95
CA THR A 199 -30.76 3.44 -9.78
C THR A 199 -31.93 2.81 -10.50
N MET A 200 -31.81 2.62 -11.81
CA MET A 200 -32.69 1.77 -12.60
C MET A 200 -31.91 0.52 -13.02
N VAL A 201 -32.48 -0.66 -12.75
CA VAL A 201 -31.89 -1.93 -13.16
C VAL A 201 -32.76 -2.56 -14.24
N LEU A 202 -32.19 -2.79 -15.42
CA LEU A 202 -32.81 -3.52 -16.51
C LEU A 202 -32.22 -4.93 -16.56
N ARG A 203 -32.98 -5.92 -16.09
CA ARG A 203 -32.65 -7.34 -16.17
C ARG A 203 -33.55 -7.99 -17.22
N SER A 204 -33.11 -8.09 -18.47
CA SER A 204 -33.94 -8.69 -19.53
C SER A 204 -33.22 -8.78 -20.88
N VAL A 205 -32.28 -9.72 -21.03
CA VAL A 205 -31.99 -10.32 -22.34
C VAL A 205 -31.77 -11.82 -22.14
N LYS A 206 -32.82 -12.63 -22.27
CA LYS A 206 -32.67 -14.09 -22.41
C LYS A 206 -32.24 -14.36 -23.86
N TYR A 207 -31.00 -14.77 -24.06
CA TYR A 207 -30.57 -15.29 -25.36
C TYR A 207 -31.20 -16.67 -25.54
N LEU A 208 -32.22 -16.77 -26.39
CA LEU A 208 -32.72 -18.07 -26.84
C LEU A 208 -31.73 -18.59 -27.89
N PRO A 209 -30.94 -19.64 -27.62
CA PRO A 209 -30.15 -20.26 -28.67
C PRO A 209 -31.11 -20.76 -29.74
N ALA A 210 -30.94 -20.29 -30.98
CA ALA A 210 -31.52 -20.98 -32.11
C ALA A 210 -31.02 -22.44 -32.06
N LYS A 211 -31.94 -23.39 -32.29
CA LYS A 211 -31.75 -24.85 -32.18
C LYS A 211 -30.30 -25.31 -32.39
N ARG A 212 -29.84 -26.24 -31.53
CA ARG A 212 -28.55 -26.96 -31.61
C ARG A 212 -28.29 -27.51 -33.01
N GLU A 213 -27.76 -26.67 -33.89
CA GLU A 213 -26.84 -27.09 -34.93
C GLU A 213 -25.46 -26.72 -34.42
N ARG A 214 -24.46 -27.58 -34.64
CA ARG A 214 -23.07 -27.38 -34.17
C ARG A 214 -22.60 -25.97 -34.51
N VAL A 215 -22.62 -25.07 -33.52
CA VAL A 215 -22.10 -23.71 -33.68
C VAL A 215 -20.66 -23.76 -33.19
N ASP A 216 -19.72 -23.99 -34.11
CA ASP A 216 -18.27 -23.97 -33.87
C ASP A 216 -17.72 -22.59 -33.46
N ASN A 217 -18.59 -21.62 -33.12
CA ASN A 217 -18.20 -20.28 -32.70
C ASN A 217 -19.28 -19.63 -31.84
N PHE A 218 -19.09 -19.71 -30.51
CA PHE A 218 -19.90 -19.05 -29.47
C PHE A 218 -20.21 -17.56 -29.78
N TYR A 219 -19.35 -16.89 -30.56
CA TYR A 219 -19.45 -15.47 -30.90
C TYR A 219 -20.41 -15.11 -32.05
N LYS A 220 -20.74 -16.04 -32.97
CA LYS A 220 -21.73 -15.76 -34.05
C LYS A 220 -23.16 -15.62 -33.51
N VAL A 221 -23.42 -16.11 -32.30
CA VAL A 221 -24.72 -16.00 -31.62
C VAL A 221 -25.00 -14.57 -31.18
N PHE A 222 -24.00 -13.82 -30.71
CA PHE A 222 -24.17 -12.46 -30.21
C PHE A 222 -24.57 -11.45 -31.30
N TYR A 223 -24.08 -11.62 -32.52
CA TYR A 223 -24.38 -10.72 -33.64
C TYR A 223 -25.71 -11.02 -34.35
N ARG A 224 -26.30 -12.21 -34.14
CA ARG A 224 -27.51 -12.67 -34.86
C ARG A 224 -28.75 -12.85 -33.97
N ALA A 225 -28.64 -12.60 -32.66
CA ALA A 225 -29.76 -12.75 -31.74
C ALA A 225 -30.86 -11.69 -32.02
N ARG A 226 -32.09 -12.15 -32.31
CA ARG A 226 -33.28 -11.27 -32.30
C ARG A 226 -33.72 -11.06 -30.86
N VAL A 227 -33.78 -9.80 -30.41
CA VAL A 227 -34.29 -9.43 -29.09
C VAL A 227 -35.81 -9.43 -29.13
N LYS A 228 -36.47 -10.25 -28.30
CA LYS A 228 -37.90 -10.08 -27.98
C LYS A 228 -38.03 -9.50 -26.56
N PRO A 229 -38.87 -8.48 -26.33
CA PRO A 229 -39.19 -8.03 -24.99
C PRO A 229 -39.88 -9.17 -24.22
N LEU A 230 -39.50 -9.41 -22.98
CA LEU A 230 -40.26 -10.27 -22.07
C LEU A 230 -41.30 -9.39 -21.37
N GLU A 231 -42.57 -9.68 -21.61
CA GLU A 231 -43.67 -9.17 -20.81
C GLU A 231 -43.59 -9.76 -19.40
N SER A 232 -43.88 -8.94 -18.39
CA SER A 232 -43.85 -9.19 -16.95
C SER A 232 -42.48 -9.04 -16.24
N ILE A 233 -42.38 -7.89 -15.56
CA ILE A 233 -41.51 -7.66 -14.40
C ILE A 233 -42.20 -8.35 -13.21
N SER A 234 -41.53 -9.30 -12.55
CA SER A 234 -41.99 -9.81 -11.25
C SER A 234 -40.82 -9.89 -10.25
N PRO A 235 -40.97 -9.35 -9.02
CA PRO A 235 -39.92 -9.30 -8.01
C PRO A 235 -39.96 -10.57 -7.15
N PHE A 236 -38.93 -11.41 -7.22
CA PHE A 236 -38.73 -12.48 -6.24
C PHE A 236 -37.89 -11.97 -5.06
N PRO A 237 -38.27 -12.27 -3.81
CA PRO A 237 -37.52 -11.89 -2.63
C PRO A 237 -36.38 -12.89 -2.38
N MET A 238 -35.16 -12.41 -2.13
CA MET A 238 -34.06 -13.26 -1.66
C MET A 238 -33.55 -12.79 -0.30
N ARG A 239 -33.36 -13.78 0.58
CA ARG A 239 -33.01 -13.70 2.00
C ARG A 239 -31.51 -14.02 2.15
N GLN A 240 -30.84 -13.36 3.13
CA GLN A 240 -29.49 -13.64 3.70
C GLN A 240 -28.27 -13.13 2.86
N SER A 241 -27.14 -12.61 3.37
CA SER A 241 -26.63 -12.23 4.72
C SER A 241 -25.57 -11.11 4.55
N ARG A 242 -25.48 -10.18 5.51
CA ARG A 242 -24.75 -8.87 5.50
C ARG A 242 -23.21 -8.93 5.36
N THR A 243 -22.56 -10.05 5.64
CA THR A 243 -21.13 -10.07 6.02
C THR A 243 -20.15 -10.12 4.85
N ARG A 244 -20.55 -10.62 3.66
CA ARG A 244 -19.62 -10.91 2.55
C ARG A 244 -19.35 -9.77 1.56
N VAL A 245 -20.22 -8.75 1.52
CA VAL A 245 -20.05 -7.57 0.64
C VAL A 245 -18.94 -6.64 1.15
N ASN A 246 -18.77 -6.50 2.46
CA ASN A 246 -17.71 -5.67 3.06
C ASN A 246 -16.31 -6.21 2.75
N HIS A 247 -16.18 -7.53 2.61
CA HIS A 247 -14.92 -8.20 2.36
C HIS A 247 -14.36 -7.96 0.94
N PHE A 248 -15.24 -7.71 -0.04
CA PHE A 248 -14.81 -7.35 -1.38
C PHE A 248 -14.28 -5.93 -1.49
N LEU A 249 -15.00 -5.04 -0.79
CA LEU A 249 -14.72 -3.62 -0.79
C LEU A 249 -13.34 -3.41 -0.17
N SER A 250 -12.95 -4.18 0.85
CA SER A 250 -11.60 -4.11 1.45
C SER A 250 -10.47 -4.49 0.47
N GLN A 251 -10.64 -5.53 -0.35
CA GLN A 251 -9.62 -5.92 -1.34
C GLN A 251 -9.49 -4.94 -2.52
N THR A 252 -10.57 -4.27 -2.93
CA THR A 252 -10.50 -3.19 -3.93
C THR A 252 -9.98 -1.88 -3.31
N ILE A 253 -10.16 -1.72 -2.00
CA ILE A 253 -9.49 -0.72 -1.16
C ILE A 253 -7.99 -1.04 -1.02
N ASP A 254 -7.53 -2.30 -1.17
CA ASP A 254 -6.10 -2.66 -1.06
C ASP A 254 -5.18 -2.11 -2.18
N GLU A 255 -5.68 -1.95 -3.40
CA GLU A 255 -4.95 -1.21 -4.45
C GLU A 255 -5.07 0.33 -4.27
N LEU A 256 -6.10 0.80 -3.55
CA LEU A 256 -6.10 2.12 -2.92
C LEU A 256 -5.18 2.15 -1.67
N ASN A 257 -4.72 1.00 -1.16
CA ASN A 257 -3.92 0.88 0.08
C ASN A 257 -2.42 1.12 -0.09
N ILE A 258 -1.87 1.14 -1.31
CA ILE A 258 -0.48 1.59 -1.51
C ILE A 258 -0.33 3.05 -1.07
N HIS A 259 -1.39 3.86 -1.29
CA HIS A 259 -1.47 5.24 -0.83
C HIS A 259 -2.36 5.42 0.41
N ALA A 260 -2.83 4.34 1.05
CA ALA A 260 -3.60 4.46 2.30
C ALA A 260 -2.70 4.70 3.50
N PHE A 261 -1.41 4.41 3.40
CA PHE A 261 -0.49 4.65 4.51
C PHE A 261 -0.44 6.14 4.87
N ARG A 262 -0.57 6.41 6.17
CA ARG A 262 -0.48 7.72 6.81
C ARG A 262 0.61 7.75 7.86
N ASN A 263 1.00 6.58 8.36
CA ASN A 263 1.99 6.43 9.43
C ASN A 263 3.14 5.54 8.94
N LEU A 264 4.38 5.95 9.23
CA LEU A 264 5.59 5.21 8.89
C LEU A 264 6.42 4.94 10.15
N VAL A 265 6.77 3.67 10.38
CA VAL A 265 7.46 3.21 11.59
C VAL A 265 8.81 2.60 11.22
N PHE A 266 9.87 3.03 11.88
CA PHE A 266 11.23 2.54 11.70
C PHE A 266 11.73 1.81 12.95
N GLU A 267 12.10 0.55 12.78
CA GLU A 267 12.71 -0.25 13.84
C GLU A 267 14.11 0.24 14.24
N GLY A 268 14.51 0.00 15.49
CA GLY A 268 15.91 0.14 15.89
C GLY A 268 16.80 -0.97 15.31
N ALA A 269 17.75 -0.56 14.46
CA ALA A 269 18.61 -1.52 13.74
C ALA A 269 20.12 -1.22 13.79
N GLY A 270 20.53 -0.12 14.43
CA GLY A 270 21.92 0.34 14.41
C GLY A 270 22.38 0.70 12.99
N VAL A 271 23.61 0.34 12.62
CA VAL A 271 24.19 0.58 11.28
C VAL A 271 23.37 -0.08 10.16
N ARG A 272 22.67 -1.18 10.45
CA ARG A 272 21.76 -1.83 9.47
C ARG A 272 20.65 -0.89 8.98
N GLY A 273 20.33 0.15 9.76
CA GLY A 273 19.40 1.21 9.38
C GLY A 273 19.77 1.94 8.09
N ILE A 274 21.01 1.81 7.58
CA ILE A 274 21.40 2.24 6.23
C ILE A 274 20.44 1.74 5.15
N ALA A 275 19.87 0.54 5.33
CA ALA A 275 18.89 -0.01 4.40
C ALA A 275 17.64 0.87 4.28
N TYR A 276 17.30 1.67 5.29
CA TYR A 276 16.19 2.62 5.20
C TYR A 276 16.39 3.66 4.10
N SER A 277 17.62 4.04 3.77
CA SER A 277 17.90 4.93 2.63
C SER A 277 17.30 4.37 1.33
N GLY A 278 17.60 3.11 1.02
CA GLY A 278 17.03 2.45 -0.15
C GLY A 278 15.52 2.24 -0.06
N ALA A 279 15.02 1.92 1.13
CA ALA A 279 13.60 1.74 1.38
C ALA A 279 12.82 3.05 1.14
N ILE A 280 13.34 4.17 1.62
CA ILE A 280 12.79 5.52 1.41
C ILE A 280 12.79 5.87 -0.07
N THR A 281 13.88 5.60 -0.81
CA THR A 281 13.95 5.80 -2.27
C THR A 281 12.86 5.00 -3.00
N ALA A 282 12.63 3.75 -2.62
CA ALA A 282 11.56 2.93 -3.19
C ALA A 282 10.15 3.42 -2.81
N LEU A 283 9.93 3.84 -1.56
CA LEU A 283 8.64 4.42 -1.14
C LEU A 283 8.35 5.75 -1.84
N GLU A 284 9.36 6.58 -2.07
CA GLU A 284 9.23 7.84 -2.81
C GLU A 284 8.90 7.58 -4.28
N SER A 285 9.58 6.63 -4.93
CA SER A 285 9.35 6.27 -6.33
C SER A 285 7.95 5.68 -6.56
N LEU A 286 7.43 4.93 -5.58
CA LEU A 286 6.06 4.41 -5.57
C LEU A 286 5.01 5.49 -5.20
N GLY A 287 5.45 6.68 -4.79
CA GLY A 287 4.57 7.78 -4.38
C GLY A 287 3.84 7.52 -3.06
N VAL A 288 4.37 6.65 -2.20
CA VAL A 288 3.79 6.34 -0.88
C VAL A 288 4.07 7.48 0.10
N LEU A 289 5.31 7.98 0.15
CA LEU A 289 5.77 8.98 1.12
C LEU A 289 4.94 10.27 1.13
N LYS A 290 4.41 10.70 -0.01
CA LYS A 290 3.62 11.94 -0.14
C LYS A 290 2.35 11.97 0.73
N ASN A 291 1.88 10.82 1.19
CA ASN A 291 0.68 10.72 2.03
C ASN A 291 1.00 10.40 3.49
N ILE A 292 2.29 10.24 3.85
CA ILE A 292 2.69 9.99 5.24
C ILE A 292 2.71 11.32 5.99
N HIS A 293 2.09 11.33 7.16
CA HIS A 293 2.04 12.49 8.06
C HIS A 293 2.60 12.18 9.44
N ARG A 294 2.74 10.90 9.80
CA ARG A 294 3.26 10.49 11.10
C ARG A 294 4.47 9.58 10.94
N PHE A 295 5.52 9.90 11.67
CA PHE A 295 6.78 9.17 11.64
C PHE A 295 7.10 8.70 13.05
N ALA A 296 7.38 7.42 13.21
CA ALA A 296 7.85 6.87 14.47
C ALA A 296 9.15 6.12 14.27
N GLY A 297 10.04 6.18 15.26
CA GLY A 297 11.29 5.44 15.20
C GLY A 297 11.91 5.16 16.55
N THR A 298 12.67 4.08 16.59
CA THR A 298 13.46 3.66 17.75
C THR A 298 14.94 3.61 17.35
N SER A 299 15.85 4.10 18.19
CA SER A 299 17.30 4.06 17.94
C SER A 299 17.68 4.62 16.57
N ALA A 300 18.43 3.88 15.74
CA ALA A 300 18.72 4.27 14.36
C ALA A 300 17.46 4.61 13.53
N GLY A 301 16.32 3.94 13.78
CA GLY A 301 15.05 4.28 13.14
C GLY A 301 14.54 5.69 13.48
N ALA A 302 14.83 6.20 14.68
CA ALA A 302 14.47 7.56 15.08
C ALA A 302 15.20 8.62 14.23
N ILE A 303 16.44 8.34 13.79
CA ILE A 303 17.20 9.21 12.88
C ILE A 303 16.41 9.40 11.58
N TYR A 304 15.98 8.31 10.95
CA TYR A 304 15.24 8.37 9.68
C TYR A 304 13.83 8.96 9.86
N ALA A 305 13.16 8.66 10.98
CA ALA A 305 11.87 9.27 11.32
C ALA A 305 11.99 10.81 11.43
N ILE A 306 13.05 11.32 12.09
CA ILE A 306 13.32 12.77 12.18
C ILE A 306 13.56 13.36 10.80
N LEU A 307 14.45 12.76 9.99
CA LEU A 307 14.78 13.26 8.65
C LEU A 307 13.51 13.44 7.80
N LEU A 308 12.65 12.43 7.76
CA LEU A 308 11.40 12.54 6.98
C LEU A 308 10.41 13.53 7.60
N ALA A 309 10.26 13.55 8.93
CA ALA A 309 9.35 14.46 9.61
C ALA A 309 9.71 15.93 9.38
N VAL A 310 11.00 16.28 9.31
CA VAL A 310 11.47 17.64 9.04
C VAL A 310 11.53 17.99 7.54
N GLY A 311 11.25 17.03 6.65
CA GLY A 311 11.10 17.26 5.21
C GLY A 311 12.33 16.98 4.35
N PHE A 312 13.21 16.07 4.77
CA PHE A 312 14.21 15.48 3.86
C PHE A 312 13.54 14.52 2.87
N ASN A 313 13.92 14.60 1.59
CA ASN A 313 13.47 13.67 0.54
C ASN A 313 14.46 12.49 0.41
N ALA A 314 14.14 11.50 -0.44
CA ALA A 314 14.99 10.32 -0.57
C ALA A 314 16.42 10.64 -1.04
N LYS A 315 16.56 11.58 -1.99
CA LYS A 315 17.87 12.02 -2.48
C LYS A 315 18.71 12.66 -1.37
N ASP A 316 18.09 13.50 -0.54
CA ASP A 316 18.81 14.13 0.57
C ASP A 316 19.28 13.07 1.59
N VAL A 317 18.46 12.05 1.87
CA VAL A 317 18.81 10.95 2.77
C VAL A 317 19.97 10.12 2.21
N GLU A 318 19.94 9.80 0.91
CA GLU A 318 21.01 9.07 0.23
C GLU A 318 22.34 9.84 0.27
N GLU A 319 22.29 11.17 0.10
CA GLU A 319 23.46 12.04 0.24
C GLU A 319 24.04 12.01 1.66
N ILE A 320 23.19 12.10 2.69
CA ILE A 320 23.64 12.02 4.09
C ILE A 320 24.30 10.67 4.37
N VAL A 321 23.66 9.56 3.96
CA VAL A 321 24.14 8.20 4.22
C VAL A 321 25.47 7.90 3.53
N SER A 322 25.66 8.41 2.31
CA SER A 322 26.90 8.20 1.53
C SER A 322 28.08 9.02 2.02
N GLN A 323 27.85 10.19 2.63
CA GLN A 323 28.90 11.07 3.14
C GLN A 323 29.26 10.82 4.62
N LEU A 324 28.42 10.09 5.35
CA LEU A 324 28.60 9.88 6.78
C LEU A 324 29.73 8.89 7.09
N ASP A 325 30.66 9.32 7.95
CA ASP A 325 31.64 8.43 8.55
C ASP A 325 31.08 7.80 9.83
N TYR A 326 30.62 6.55 9.74
CA TYR A 326 29.99 5.80 10.84
C TYR A 326 30.92 5.57 12.03
N ARG A 327 32.25 5.68 11.85
CA ARG A 327 33.23 5.58 12.94
C ARG A 327 33.10 6.73 13.94
N LEU A 328 32.55 7.87 13.50
CA LEU A 328 32.30 9.03 14.36
C LEU A 328 31.24 8.75 15.43
N PHE A 329 30.36 7.77 15.20
CA PHE A 329 29.39 7.32 16.21
C PHE A 329 30.05 6.73 17.46
N MET A 330 31.27 6.19 17.32
CA MET A 330 32.00 5.65 18.46
C MET A 330 32.60 6.74 19.35
N ASP A 331 32.56 8.04 19.00
CA ASP A 331 32.92 9.19 19.86
C ASP A 331 34.04 8.91 20.89
N ALA A 332 35.10 8.25 20.42
CA ALA A 332 36.03 7.56 21.30
C ALA A 332 37.01 8.57 21.87
N SER A 333 36.81 8.98 23.13
CA SER A 333 37.82 9.79 23.79
C SER A 333 39.11 8.99 23.90
N ARG A 334 40.22 9.54 23.38
CA ARG A 334 41.58 8.94 23.30
C ARG A 334 42.18 8.46 24.64
N ASN A 335 41.48 8.57 25.77
CA ASN A 335 41.95 8.23 27.11
C ASN A 335 41.16 7.06 27.72
N PHE A 336 41.76 5.87 27.70
CA PHE A 336 41.22 4.59 28.19
C PHE A 336 40.72 4.62 29.65
N ILE A 337 41.41 5.37 30.53
CA ILE A 337 41.05 5.52 31.96
C ILE A 337 39.73 6.30 32.15
N SER A 338 39.40 7.19 31.22
CA SER A 338 38.16 7.98 31.27
C SER A 338 36.93 7.23 30.76
N ASN A 339 37.11 6.14 30.00
CA ASN A 339 36.01 5.32 29.49
C ASN A 339 35.59 4.23 30.49
N SER A 340 36.53 3.67 31.26
CA SER A 340 36.23 2.69 32.32
C SER A 340 35.50 3.31 33.52
N THR A 341 35.82 4.55 33.87
CA THR A 341 35.10 5.32 34.90
C THR A 341 33.67 5.68 34.47
N ARG A 342 33.43 5.95 33.18
CA ARG A 342 32.07 6.19 32.62
C ARG A 342 31.22 4.93 32.57
N LEU A 343 31.80 3.77 32.27
CA LEU A 343 31.08 2.50 32.34
C LEU A 343 30.51 2.25 33.76
N ILE A 344 31.25 2.67 34.80
CA ILE A 344 30.89 2.49 36.21
C ILE A 344 29.91 3.56 36.73
N THR A 345 30.01 4.81 36.25
CA THR A 345 29.22 5.96 36.78
C THR A 345 28.04 6.39 35.91
N ASP A 346 28.11 6.10 34.61
CA ASP A 346 27.23 6.58 33.55
C ASP A 346 26.67 5.45 32.67
N PHE A 347 26.95 4.19 33.04
CA PHE A 347 26.42 2.95 32.44
C PHE A 347 26.68 2.78 30.93
N GLY A 348 27.71 3.45 30.38
CA GLY A 348 28.04 3.36 28.95
C GLY A 348 29.48 3.73 28.61
N TRP A 349 30.00 3.12 27.55
CA TRP A 349 31.38 3.27 27.10
C TRP A 349 31.63 4.54 26.26
N TYR A 350 30.69 4.89 25.38
CA TYR A 350 30.74 6.03 24.47
C TYR A 350 29.82 7.19 24.90
N LYS A 351 30.22 8.43 24.60
CA LYS A 351 29.47 9.64 24.98
C LYS A 351 28.21 9.84 24.16
N GLY A 352 28.27 9.63 22.84
CA GLY A 352 27.13 9.80 21.94
C GLY A 352 26.75 11.26 21.67
N ASP A 353 27.67 12.21 21.88
CA ASP A 353 27.40 13.65 21.67
C ASP A 353 27.27 13.97 20.17
N PHE A 354 27.95 13.19 19.32
CA PHE A 354 27.85 13.28 17.86
C PHE A 354 26.40 13.20 17.35
N PHE A 355 25.58 12.31 17.93
CA PHE A 355 24.18 12.16 17.51
C PHE A 355 23.38 13.45 17.68
N ILE A 356 23.61 14.18 18.78
CA ILE A 356 22.95 15.47 19.05
C ILE A 356 23.45 16.51 18.05
N SER A 357 24.77 16.72 17.99
CA SER A 357 25.33 17.80 17.17
C SER A 357 25.04 17.63 15.69
N HIS A 358 25.17 16.40 15.18
CA HIS A 358 24.93 16.11 13.77
C HIS A 358 23.44 16.22 13.43
N MET A 359 22.54 15.71 14.28
CA MET A 359 21.11 15.84 14.02
C MET A 359 20.63 17.29 14.15
N ALA A 360 21.14 18.05 15.14
CA ALA A 360 20.83 19.47 15.27
C ALA A 360 21.21 20.24 14.00
N GLU A 361 22.38 19.95 13.41
CA GLU A 361 22.79 20.55 12.13
C GLU A 361 21.81 20.20 11.00
N LEU A 362 21.42 18.93 10.87
CA LEU A 362 20.48 18.48 9.83
C LEU A 362 19.10 19.10 9.99
N ILE A 363 18.57 19.19 11.22
CA ILE A 363 17.30 19.86 11.49
C ILE A 363 17.40 21.35 11.14
N ALA A 364 18.49 22.03 11.54
CA ALA A 364 18.71 23.44 11.23
C ALA A 364 18.75 23.71 9.72
N ARG A 365 19.26 22.79 8.90
CA ARG A 365 19.25 22.91 7.42
C ARG A 365 17.85 23.01 6.83
N LYS A 366 16.84 22.38 7.45
CA LYS A 366 15.44 22.42 6.97
C LYS A 366 14.60 23.47 7.67
N LEU A 367 14.82 23.68 8.97
CA LEU A 367 13.90 24.44 9.83
C LEU A 367 14.53 25.71 10.45
N GLY A 368 15.82 25.95 10.24
CA GLY A 368 16.54 27.14 10.71
C GLY A 368 17.04 27.09 12.15
N ASP A 369 16.56 26.15 12.96
CA ASP A 369 17.01 25.89 14.33
C ASP A 369 17.14 24.36 14.56
N GLY A 370 18.26 23.94 15.14
CA GLY A 370 18.60 22.55 15.39
C GLY A 370 18.10 21.99 16.72
N TYR A 371 17.72 22.87 17.65
CA TYR A 371 17.32 22.50 19.02
C TYR A 371 15.84 22.75 19.28
N ILE A 372 15.01 22.63 18.24
CA ILE A 372 13.57 22.81 18.33
C ILE A 372 12.89 21.73 19.17
N ASP A 373 11.79 22.10 19.82
CA ASP A 373 10.91 21.18 20.51
C ASP A 373 9.87 20.52 19.57
N PHE A 374 9.23 19.45 20.05
CA PHE A 374 8.24 18.70 19.26
C PHE A 374 7.04 19.56 18.82
N ALA A 375 6.56 20.45 19.69
CA ALA A 375 5.43 21.31 19.38
C ALA A 375 5.75 22.30 18.24
N THR A 376 6.95 22.89 18.28
CA THR A 376 7.44 23.80 17.25
C THR A 376 7.68 23.07 15.94
N MET A 377 8.30 21.88 15.99
CA MET A 377 8.51 21.04 14.80
C MET A 377 7.18 20.74 14.10
N LYS A 378 6.18 20.22 14.84
CA LYS A 378 4.84 19.92 14.31
C LYS A 378 4.17 21.14 13.70
N LYS A 379 4.33 22.31 14.31
CA LYS A 379 3.78 23.58 13.79
C LYS A 379 4.43 24.00 12.47
N LEU A 380 5.74 23.79 12.32
CA LEU A 380 6.49 24.19 11.13
C LEU A 380 6.29 23.23 9.95
N THR A 381 6.21 21.92 10.22
CA THR A 381 6.20 20.87 9.19
C THR A 381 4.80 20.33 8.89
N GLY A 382 3.88 20.41 9.87
CA GLY A 382 2.59 19.73 9.84
C GLY A 382 2.68 18.22 10.10
N ASN A 383 3.88 17.67 10.32
CA ASN A 383 4.11 16.24 10.54
C ASN A 383 4.17 15.92 12.04
N ASP A 384 3.70 14.73 12.41
CA ASP A 384 3.86 14.18 13.75
C ASP A 384 5.11 13.29 13.81
N LEU A 385 5.87 13.42 14.90
CA LEU A 385 7.06 12.61 15.17
C LEU A 385 6.95 11.96 16.55
N TYR A 386 7.29 10.67 16.60
CA TYR A 386 7.29 9.86 17.82
C TYR A 386 8.63 9.14 17.94
N ILE A 387 9.29 9.31 19.08
CA ILE A 387 10.57 8.68 19.37
C ILE A 387 10.43 7.81 20.62
N ILE A 388 10.94 6.58 20.56
CA ILE A 388 10.81 5.61 21.65
C ILE A 388 12.08 5.57 22.50
N GLY A 389 11.90 5.62 23.82
CA GLY A 389 12.94 5.31 24.80
C GLY A 389 12.46 4.28 25.81
N THR A 390 13.40 3.76 26.59
CA THR A 390 13.09 2.87 27.72
C THR A 390 13.45 3.58 29.02
N ASN A 391 12.51 3.65 29.96
CA ASN A 391 12.77 4.11 31.31
C ASN A 391 13.03 2.90 32.22
N LEU A 392 14.29 2.73 32.65
CA LEU A 392 14.68 1.64 33.54
C LEU A 392 14.21 1.84 34.98
N THR A 393 14.05 3.09 35.41
CA THR A 393 13.55 3.40 36.76
C THR A 393 12.07 3.07 36.90
N LYS A 394 11.28 3.33 35.85
CA LYS A 394 9.83 3.04 35.80
C LYS A 394 9.48 1.69 35.17
N GLU A 395 10.48 0.96 34.68
CA GLU A 395 10.33 -0.34 34.00
C GLU A 395 9.36 -0.31 32.80
N CYS A 396 9.33 0.79 32.05
CA CYS A 396 8.37 1.01 30.97
C CYS A 396 9.01 1.62 29.71
N ALA A 397 8.34 1.49 28.57
CA ALA A 397 8.65 2.30 27.39
C ALA A 397 8.09 3.72 27.57
N GLU A 398 8.84 4.73 27.14
CA GLU A 398 8.38 6.12 27.03
C GLU A 398 8.31 6.52 25.55
N VAL A 399 7.23 7.19 25.18
CA VAL A 399 7.05 7.78 23.84
C VAL A 399 7.25 9.28 23.97
N TYR A 400 8.16 9.85 23.19
CA TYR A 400 8.43 11.28 23.11
C TYR A 400 7.83 11.85 21.83
N SER A 401 6.91 12.79 21.95
CA SER A 401 6.21 13.41 20.83
C SER A 401 5.62 14.77 21.22
N ALA A 402 4.97 15.43 20.27
CA ALA A 402 4.20 16.64 20.56
C ALA A 402 2.99 16.37 21.49
N GLU A 403 2.53 15.12 21.60
CA GLU A 403 1.40 14.74 22.45
C GLU A 403 1.82 14.49 23.90
N THR A 404 2.98 13.86 24.10
CA THR A 404 3.45 13.43 25.42
C THR A 404 4.47 14.38 26.03
N THR A 405 5.33 14.98 25.21
CA THR A 405 6.45 15.84 25.62
C THR A 405 6.63 17.03 24.68
N PRO A 406 5.62 17.93 24.56
CA PRO A 406 5.61 18.99 23.56
C PRO A 406 6.81 19.95 23.62
N THR A 407 7.33 20.22 24.81
CA THR A 407 8.45 21.15 25.06
C THR A 407 9.82 20.48 25.08
N MET A 408 9.89 19.15 24.91
CA MET A 408 11.16 18.44 24.84
C MET A 408 11.81 18.68 23.48
N GLN A 409 13.12 18.89 23.46
CA GLN A 409 13.88 19.03 22.22
C GLN A 409 13.92 17.70 21.46
N VAL A 410 13.75 17.74 20.15
CA VAL A 410 13.77 16.53 19.31
C VAL A 410 15.11 15.78 19.43
N VAL A 411 16.23 16.53 19.49
CA VAL A 411 17.58 15.96 19.64
C VAL A 411 17.84 15.35 21.03
N GLU A 412 17.14 15.82 22.07
CA GLU A 412 17.19 15.20 23.41
C GLU A 412 16.51 13.83 23.39
N ALA A 413 15.31 13.75 22.81
CA ALA A 413 14.61 12.48 22.62
C ALA A 413 15.41 11.50 21.75
N LEU A 414 16.06 11.98 20.68
CA LEU A 414 16.96 11.15 19.88
C LEU A 414 18.11 10.59 20.74
N ARG A 415 18.75 11.42 21.58
CA ARG A 415 19.85 10.99 22.44
C ARG A 415 19.44 9.92 23.44
N ILE A 416 18.21 9.97 23.94
CA ILE A 416 17.63 8.91 24.77
C ILE A 416 17.43 7.65 23.92
N SER A 417 16.85 7.80 22.73
CA SER A 417 16.51 6.66 21.87
C SER A 417 17.71 5.89 21.35
N THR A 418 18.91 6.50 21.27
CA THR A 418 20.13 5.89 20.74
C THR A 418 21.13 5.43 21.81
N CYS A 419 20.77 5.49 23.10
CA CYS A 419 21.69 5.12 24.17
C CYS A 419 21.62 3.65 24.57
N ILE A 420 22.18 2.83 23.69
CA ILE A 420 22.24 1.37 23.85
C ILE A 420 22.98 1.05 25.16
N PRO A 421 22.36 0.31 26.10
CA PRO A 421 22.97 -0.03 27.38
C PRO A 421 24.37 -0.60 27.22
N MET A 422 25.28 -0.25 28.13
CA MET A 422 26.71 -0.63 28.14
C MET A 422 27.55 -0.04 27.00
N LEU A 423 26.95 0.30 25.86
CA LEU A 423 27.66 0.89 24.72
C LEU A 423 27.68 2.42 24.78
N PHE A 424 26.54 3.06 25.06
CA PHE A 424 26.39 4.51 25.15
C PHE A 424 25.87 4.94 26.52
N ARG A 425 26.32 6.11 27.00
CA ARG A 425 25.90 6.65 28.30
C ARG A 425 24.38 6.78 28.40
N ALA A 426 23.81 6.25 29.48
CA ALA A 426 22.40 6.40 29.81
C ALA A 426 22.07 7.88 30.10
N VAL A 427 20.85 8.30 29.77
CA VAL A 427 20.39 9.66 30.02
C VAL A 427 19.71 9.71 31.39
N LYS A 428 20.18 10.61 32.26
CA LYS A 428 19.60 10.84 33.59
C LYS A 428 18.69 12.07 33.49
N ARG A 429 17.37 11.89 33.67
CA ARG A 429 16.39 12.99 33.64
C ARG A 429 15.72 13.11 35.00
N LYS A 430 15.77 14.30 35.60
CA LYS A 430 15.04 14.58 36.85
C LYS A 430 13.56 14.81 36.56
N ASP A 431 12.72 14.14 37.34
CA ASP A 431 11.27 14.30 37.36
C ASP A 431 10.86 14.58 38.81
N GLY A 432 10.78 15.87 39.15
CA GLY A 432 10.65 16.33 40.54
C GLY A 432 11.85 15.92 41.40
N LYS A 433 11.63 15.03 42.37
CA LYS A 433 12.67 14.50 43.28
C LYS A 433 13.30 13.20 42.80
N GLU A 434 12.71 12.54 41.81
CA GLU A 434 13.17 11.25 41.29
C GLU A 434 14.09 11.45 40.09
N GLU A 435 15.10 10.59 39.96
CA GLU A 435 16.01 10.54 38.82
C GLU A 435 15.66 9.33 37.96
N ASN A 436 15.17 9.58 36.75
CA ASN A 436 14.87 8.54 35.78
C ASN A 436 16.14 8.20 34.98
N ILE A 437 16.42 6.90 34.89
CA ILE A 437 17.49 6.36 34.04
C ILE A 437 16.85 5.90 32.74
N LEU A 438 17.17 6.62 31.66
CA LEU A 438 16.61 6.39 30.33
C LEU A 438 17.66 5.76 29.41
N VAL A 439 17.25 4.75 28.65
CA VAL A 439 18.07 4.00 27.69
C VAL A 439 17.36 3.82 26.34
N ASP A 440 18.06 3.25 25.37
CA ASP A 440 17.55 2.95 24.03
C ASP A 440 16.18 2.23 24.07
N GLY A 441 15.26 2.67 23.20
CA GLY A 441 13.91 2.11 23.11
C GLY A 441 13.87 0.66 22.61
N GLY A 442 14.92 0.21 21.93
CA GLY A 442 15.07 -1.14 21.39
C GLY A 442 15.14 -2.22 22.45
N LEU A 443 15.36 -1.85 23.72
CA LEU A 443 15.28 -2.76 24.86
C LEU A 443 13.85 -3.32 25.04
N ILE A 444 12.82 -2.47 24.97
CA ILE A 444 11.43 -2.89 25.20
C ILE A 444 10.60 -2.87 23.92
N TRP A 445 10.65 -1.79 23.14
CA TRP A 445 9.73 -1.54 22.03
C TRP A 445 10.47 -1.12 20.75
N ASN A 446 11.17 -2.10 20.17
CA ASN A 446 12.08 -1.87 19.05
C ASN A 446 11.39 -1.48 17.73
N CYS A 447 10.24 -2.09 17.44
CA CYS A 447 9.40 -1.78 16.28
C CYS A 447 8.01 -1.36 16.79
N PRO A 448 7.76 -0.05 16.98
CA PRO A 448 6.54 0.44 17.64
C PRO A 448 5.35 0.51 16.69
N LEU A 449 4.99 -0.62 16.08
CA LEU A 449 3.95 -0.70 15.06
C LEU A 449 2.55 -0.40 15.62
N GLU A 450 2.29 -0.90 16.84
CA GLU A 450 1.03 -0.76 17.56
C GLU A 450 0.80 0.66 18.11
N LEU A 451 1.82 1.54 18.04
CA LEU A 451 1.72 2.92 18.52
C LEU A 451 0.55 3.68 17.88
N PHE A 452 0.20 3.32 16.64
CA PHE A 452 -0.84 3.96 15.86
C PHE A 452 -2.15 3.17 15.78
N ASP A 453 -2.30 2.11 16.58
CA ASP A 453 -3.49 1.26 16.64
C ASP A 453 -4.59 1.86 17.54
N ASP A 454 -4.91 3.13 17.26
CA ASP A 454 -5.94 3.93 17.93
C ASP A 454 -6.70 4.77 16.87
N LYS A 455 -8.02 4.88 17.03
CA LYS A 455 -8.90 5.66 16.16
C LYS A 455 -8.43 7.08 15.92
N LYS A 456 -7.78 7.73 16.90
CA LYS A 456 -7.29 9.11 16.77
C LYS A 456 -6.20 9.27 15.70
N TYR A 457 -5.49 8.20 15.38
CA TYR A 457 -4.45 8.20 14.35
C TYR A 457 -4.96 7.76 12.97
N MET A 458 -6.26 7.49 12.83
CA MET A 458 -6.83 7.06 11.57
C MET A 458 -7.33 8.25 10.75
N HIS A 459 -6.95 8.28 9.48
CA HIS A 459 -7.51 9.22 8.53
C HIS A 459 -8.89 8.75 8.05
N ASN A 460 -9.06 7.45 7.83
CA ASN A 460 -10.34 6.85 7.46
C ASN A 460 -10.73 5.73 8.44
N THR A 461 -11.78 5.94 9.22
CA THR A 461 -12.25 4.96 10.21
C THR A 461 -12.73 3.64 9.61
N LEU A 462 -12.94 3.55 8.29
CA LEU A 462 -13.22 2.29 7.59
C LEU A 462 -12.00 1.35 7.50
N ASN A 463 -10.80 1.88 7.72
CA ASN A 463 -9.54 1.14 7.71
C ASN A 463 -9.22 0.50 9.08
N ALA A 464 -10.15 0.61 10.04
CA ALA A 464 -10.05 0.07 11.39
C ALA A 464 -10.54 -1.39 11.40
N LEU A 465 -9.72 -2.32 11.88
CA LEU A 465 -10.18 -3.66 12.24
C LEU A 465 -10.28 -3.74 13.77
N TYR A 466 -11.47 -4.04 14.27
CA TYR A 466 -11.72 -4.13 15.72
C TYR A 466 -11.29 -5.49 16.24
N ASP A 467 -10.53 -5.52 17.34
CA ASP A 467 -10.08 -6.78 17.97
C ASP A 467 -11.16 -7.39 18.91
N GLY A 468 -12.20 -6.62 19.23
CA GLY A 468 -13.33 -7.07 20.06
C GLY A 468 -13.13 -6.98 21.57
N VAL A 469 -12.02 -6.40 22.06
CA VAL A 469 -11.66 -6.34 23.48
C VAL A 469 -11.86 -4.95 24.10
N SER A 470 -11.63 -3.86 23.36
CA SER A 470 -11.89 -2.49 23.82
C SER A 470 -12.58 -1.61 22.75
N ASN A 471 -13.24 -0.52 23.17
CA ASN A 471 -13.95 0.37 22.24
C ASN A 471 -13.02 1.31 21.45
N ASP A 472 -11.76 1.50 21.89
CA ASP A 472 -10.85 2.53 21.35
C ASP A 472 -9.59 1.96 20.68
N GLU A 473 -9.09 0.79 21.09
CA GLU A 473 -7.98 0.10 20.41
C GLU A 473 -8.47 -0.54 19.10
N VAL A 474 -7.79 -0.20 18.00
CA VAL A 474 -8.16 -0.67 16.66
C VAL A 474 -6.91 -1.01 15.88
N PHE A 475 -6.93 -2.13 15.16
CA PHE A 475 -5.84 -2.47 14.25
C PHE A 475 -5.86 -1.49 13.06
N ASN A 476 -4.83 -0.66 12.96
CA ASN A 476 -4.74 0.42 11.98
C ASN A 476 -4.00 -0.02 10.73
N THR A 477 -4.75 -0.23 9.64
CA THR A 477 -4.22 -0.64 8.34
C THR A 477 -3.52 0.49 7.57
N GLU A 478 -3.56 1.74 8.08
CA GLU A 478 -2.87 2.91 7.51
C GLU A 478 -1.43 3.08 8.03
N THR A 479 -0.93 2.14 8.83
CA THR A 479 0.44 2.14 9.33
C THR A 479 1.31 1.23 8.45
N LEU A 480 2.52 1.67 8.10
CA LEU A 480 3.56 0.85 7.49
C LEU A 480 4.80 0.87 8.38
N GLY A 481 5.33 -0.28 8.74
CA GLY A 481 6.57 -0.43 9.48
C GLY A 481 7.66 -1.10 8.66
N PHE A 482 8.90 -0.92 9.08
CA PHE A 482 10.02 -1.68 8.58
C PHE A 482 10.58 -2.61 9.65
N ARG A 483 11.00 -3.80 9.22
CA ARG A 483 11.70 -4.76 10.06
C ARG A 483 12.97 -5.24 9.39
N LEU A 484 14.07 -5.19 10.15
CA LEU A 484 15.43 -5.48 9.65
C LEU A 484 15.95 -6.78 10.25
N ASP A 485 15.85 -7.84 9.47
CA ASP A 485 16.22 -9.20 9.85
C ASP A 485 17.17 -9.81 8.82
N PRO A 486 18.13 -10.66 9.24
CA PRO A 486 18.86 -11.49 8.28
C PRO A 486 17.90 -12.50 7.62
N LYS A 487 18.19 -12.86 6.37
CA LYS A 487 17.38 -13.80 5.57
C LYS A 487 17.18 -15.17 6.22
N GLU A 488 18.19 -15.69 6.92
CA GLU A 488 18.07 -16.92 7.68
C GLU A 488 17.57 -16.63 9.09
N ASP A 489 16.60 -17.41 9.57
CA ASP A 489 16.12 -17.34 10.96
C ASP A 489 17.31 -17.53 11.92
N PRO A 490 17.75 -16.45 12.60
CA PRO A 490 18.92 -16.53 13.46
C PRO A 490 18.65 -17.46 14.66
N LEU A 491 17.38 -17.62 15.07
CA LEU A 491 16.99 -18.53 16.14
C LEU A 491 17.11 -20.00 15.72
N LYS A 492 16.99 -20.32 14.43
CA LYS A 492 17.15 -21.68 13.92
C LYS A 492 18.57 -22.19 14.09
N GLN A 493 19.57 -21.32 13.88
CA GLN A 493 20.97 -21.63 14.14
C GLN A 493 21.26 -21.69 15.64
N MET A 494 20.72 -20.75 16.44
CA MET A 494 20.91 -20.74 17.90
C MET A 494 20.32 -21.96 18.60
N ARG A 495 19.13 -22.43 18.20
CA ARG A 495 18.49 -23.64 18.76
C ARG A 495 19.30 -24.92 18.52
N LYS A 496 20.11 -24.93 17.45
CA LYS A 496 20.97 -26.07 17.10
C LYS A 496 22.35 -26.00 17.78
N GLY A 497 22.71 -24.86 18.36
CA GLY A 497 24.07 -24.55 18.81
C GLY A 497 25.00 -24.31 17.62
N SER A 498 25.88 -23.30 17.71
CA SER A 498 26.93 -23.10 16.71
C SER A 498 27.94 -24.25 16.77
N GLN A 499 28.45 -24.70 15.62
CA GLN A 499 29.49 -25.75 15.54
C GLN A 499 30.91 -25.27 15.95
N GLY A 500 31.02 -24.27 16.82
CA GLY A 500 32.31 -23.69 17.22
C GLY A 500 32.30 -23.13 18.64
N PHE A 501 33.45 -23.24 19.31
CA PHE A 501 33.70 -22.64 20.63
C PHE A 501 34.28 -21.23 20.44
N HIS A 502 33.57 -20.20 20.90
CA HIS A 502 34.07 -18.82 20.95
C HIS A 502 34.38 -18.46 22.40
N LYS A 503 35.65 -18.19 22.72
CA LYS A 503 36.07 -17.77 24.06
C LYS A 503 35.73 -16.28 24.24
N ILE A 504 34.87 -15.97 25.21
CA ILE A 504 34.59 -14.59 25.63
C ILE A 504 35.62 -14.23 26.71
N GLY A 505 36.61 -13.42 26.34
CA GLY A 505 37.78 -13.12 27.17
C GLY A 505 37.69 -11.83 27.98
N HIS A 506 36.83 -10.88 27.59
CA HIS A 506 36.75 -9.56 28.23
C HIS A 506 35.36 -8.90 28.11
N ILE A 507 35.14 -7.83 28.90
CA ILE A 507 33.81 -7.20 29.07
C ILE A 507 33.19 -6.67 27.77
N PHE A 508 34.01 -6.28 26.78
CA PHE A 508 33.50 -5.84 25.48
C PHE A 508 33.01 -6.98 24.61
N GLU A 509 33.77 -8.07 24.54
CA GLU A 509 33.29 -9.30 23.89
C GLU A 509 32.02 -9.80 24.57
N PHE A 510 31.98 -9.79 25.91
CA PHE A 510 30.76 -10.14 26.65
C PHE A 510 29.60 -9.22 26.28
N THR A 511 29.80 -7.90 26.27
CA THR A 511 28.75 -6.93 25.95
C THR A 511 28.26 -7.08 24.52
N ARG A 512 29.18 -7.27 23.56
CA ARG A 512 28.86 -7.49 22.15
C ARG A 512 28.05 -8.78 21.97
N GLU A 513 28.52 -9.89 22.53
CA GLU A 513 27.81 -11.16 22.45
C GLU A 513 26.45 -11.06 23.18
N PHE A 514 26.40 -10.49 24.39
CA PHE A 514 25.16 -10.28 25.11
C PHE A 514 24.15 -9.45 24.31
N MET A 515 24.56 -8.31 23.74
CA MET A 515 23.70 -7.47 22.92
C MET A 515 23.27 -8.19 21.64
N LYS A 516 24.14 -8.99 21.01
CA LYS A 516 23.79 -9.84 19.87
C LYS A 516 22.71 -10.84 20.25
N PHE A 517 22.91 -11.63 21.31
CA PHE A 517 21.94 -12.61 21.79
C PHE A 517 20.63 -11.97 22.25
N TYR A 518 20.70 -10.86 22.98
CA TYR A 518 19.54 -10.13 23.49
C TYR A 518 18.71 -9.54 22.35
N SER A 519 19.35 -8.87 21.39
CA SER A 519 18.66 -8.32 20.21
C SER A 519 17.96 -9.44 19.45
N LEU A 520 18.65 -10.57 19.21
CA LEU A 520 18.09 -11.75 18.56
C LEU A 520 16.96 -12.41 19.34
N ALA A 521 16.99 -12.38 20.68
CA ALA A 521 15.92 -12.89 21.52
C ALA A 521 14.70 -11.95 21.56
N SER A 522 14.94 -10.63 21.51
CA SER A 522 13.90 -9.60 21.43
C SER A 522 13.10 -9.68 20.11
N LEU A 523 13.72 -10.18 19.03
CA LEU A 523 13.05 -10.49 17.75
C LEU A 523 11.85 -11.44 17.88
N LYS A 524 11.78 -12.23 18.96
CA LYS A 524 10.72 -13.22 19.22
C LYS A 524 9.41 -12.60 19.72
N ARG A 525 9.32 -11.28 19.92
CA ARG A 525 8.01 -10.63 20.03
C ARG A 525 7.35 -10.74 18.65
N HIS A 526 6.54 -11.79 18.54
CA HIS A 526 5.93 -12.29 17.32
C HIS A 526 5.27 -11.14 16.57
N LEU A 527 5.73 -10.85 15.35
CA LEU A 527 4.84 -10.23 14.39
C LEU A 527 3.75 -11.25 14.13
N GLU A 528 2.60 -11.03 14.76
CA GLU A 528 1.38 -11.74 14.42
C GLU A 528 1.23 -11.72 12.89
N PRO A 529 0.85 -12.85 12.25
CA PRO A 529 0.66 -12.90 10.80
C PRO A 529 -0.25 -11.78 10.26
N SER A 530 -1.15 -11.27 11.10
CA SER A 530 -1.99 -10.10 10.84
C SER A 530 -1.19 -8.84 10.47
N ASN A 531 0.03 -8.66 11.00
CA ASN A 531 0.88 -7.51 10.77
C ASN A 531 1.64 -7.55 9.43
N TRP A 532 1.67 -8.69 8.72
CA TRP A 532 2.48 -8.82 7.51
C TRP A 532 2.11 -7.83 6.41
N ASN A 533 0.85 -7.42 6.31
CA ASN A 533 0.42 -6.43 5.32
C ASN A 533 0.94 -5.01 5.59
N ARG A 534 1.37 -4.74 6.82
CA ARG A 534 1.88 -3.44 7.28
C ARG A 534 3.35 -3.48 7.69
N VAL A 535 4.10 -4.52 7.35
CA VAL A 535 5.54 -4.59 7.66
C VAL A 535 6.34 -4.97 6.43
N VAL A 536 7.28 -4.10 6.05
CA VAL A 536 8.29 -4.37 5.03
C VAL A 536 9.47 -5.06 5.70
N PHE A 537 9.78 -6.28 5.26
CA PHE A 537 10.97 -7.01 5.68
C PHE A 537 12.16 -6.61 4.81
N VAL A 538 13.30 -6.35 5.44
CA VAL A 538 14.55 -5.95 4.79
C VAL A 538 15.67 -6.86 5.27
N ASP A 539 16.34 -7.53 4.32
CA ASP A 539 17.48 -8.40 4.59
C ASP A 539 18.71 -7.58 5.00
N THR A 540 19.40 -7.98 6.06
CA THR A 540 20.57 -7.28 6.58
C THR A 540 21.92 -7.94 6.28
N LEU A 541 21.98 -8.98 5.43
CA LEU A 541 23.21 -9.54 4.86
C LEU A 541 24.30 -9.89 5.89
N ASP A 542 23.91 -10.47 7.04
CA ASP A 542 24.77 -10.84 8.17
C ASP A 542 25.52 -9.68 8.87
N ILE A 543 25.25 -8.42 8.51
CA ILE A 543 25.86 -7.24 9.13
C ILE A 543 25.29 -7.06 10.55
N MET A 544 26.16 -6.80 11.53
CA MET A 544 25.73 -6.52 12.90
C MET A 544 25.33 -5.05 13.07
N GLY A 545 24.30 -4.77 13.87
CA GLY A 545 23.84 -3.40 14.14
C GLY A 545 24.89 -2.50 14.81
N THR A 546 25.88 -3.07 15.47
CA THR A 546 26.97 -2.35 16.15
C THR A 546 28.28 -2.34 15.35
N ASP A 547 28.27 -2.74 14.08
CA ASP A 547 29.45 -2.74 13.22
C ASP A 547 29.65 -1.37 12.57
N PHE A 548 30.34 -0.48 13.28
CA PHE A 548 30.58 0.90 12.84
C PHE A 548 31.77 1.05 11.86
N GLU A 549 32.46 -0.05 11.54
CA GLU A 549 33.57 -0.09 10.57
C GLU A 549 33.13 -0.66 9.20
N ILE A 550 31.86 -0.45 8.85
CA ILE A 550 31.23 -0.92 7.62
C ILE A 550 31.92 -0.39 6.35
N SER A 551 32.11 -1.26 5.37
CA SER A 551 32.70 -0.92 4.07
C SER A 551 31.70 -0.26 3.12
N GLN A 552 32.19 0.48 2.12
CA GLN A 552 31.32 1.11 1.11
C GLN A 552 30.51 0.09 0.29
N GLU A 553 31.04 -1.11 0.08
CA GLU A 553 30.30 -2.19 -0.60
C GLU A 553 29.13 -2.67 0.26
N GLU A 554 29.33 -2.88 1.56
CA GLU A 554 28.26 -3.27 2.49
C GLU A 554 27.19 -2.18 2.62
N ILE A 555 27.59 -0.90 2.63
CA ILE A 555 26.65 0.24 2.58
C ILE A 555 25.77 0.14 1.32
N TYR A 556 26.38 -0.03 0.14
CA TYR A 556 25.64 -0.15 -1.12
C TYR A 556 24.68 -1.35 -1.10
N GLN A 557 25.14 -2.51 -0.63
CA GLN A 557 24.33 -3.70 -0.56
C GLN A 557 23.13 -3.54 0.41
N LEU A 558 23.32 -2.91 1.57
CA LEU A 558 22.21 -2.60 2.50
C LEU A 558 21.17 -1.67 1.84
N ILE A 559 21.63 -0.64 1.11
CA ILE A 559 20.73 0.25 0.37
C ILE A 559 19.92 -0.56 -0.66
N GLU A 560 20.55 -1.46 -1.41
CA GLU A 560 19.84 -2.30 -2.39
C GLU A 560 18.86 -3.29 -1.72
N GLN A 561 19.18 -3.84 -0.54
CA GLN A 561 18.23 -4.66 0.22
C GLN A 561 17.02 -3.85 0.69
N GLY A 562 17.22 -2.60 1.11
CA GLY A 562 16.13 -1.69 1.44
C GLY A 562 15.17 -1.47 0.28
N LYS A 563 15.70 -1.20 -0.92
CA LYS A 563 14.90 -1.06 -2.15
C LYS A 563 14.16 -2.35 -2.47
N THR A 564 14.88 -3.47 -2.44
CA THR A 564 14.36 -4.81 -2.75
C THR A 564 13.21 -5.18 -1.82
N GLY A 565 13.38 -5.02 -0.50
CA GLY A 565 12.36 -5.33 0.49
C GLY A 565 11.05 -4.56 0.25
N VAL A 566 11.12 -3.27 -0.09
CA VAL A 566 9.93 -2.48 -0.45
C VAL A 566 9.27 -3.02 -1.72
N TYR A 567 10.03 -3.22 -2.79
CA TYR A 567 9.45 -3.70 -4.05
C TYR A 567 8.87 -5.11 -3.92
N GLU A 568 9.51 -6.01 -3.18
CA GLU A 568 9.02 -7.35 -2.89
C GLU A 568 7.75 -7.30 -2.04
N HIS A 569 7.73 -6.46 -0.98
CA HIS A 569 6.55 -6.28 -0.14
C HIS A 569 5.33 -5.85 -0.94
N PHE A 570 5.48 -4.78 -1.73
CA PHE A 570 4.36 -4.29 -2.54
C PHE A 570 4.01 -5.24 -3.68
N SER A 571 4.98 -5.95 -4.26
CA SER A 571 4.72 -7.00 -5.25
C SER A 571 3.96 -8.19 -4.64
N TRP A 572 4.31 -8.57 -3.40
CA TRP A 572 3.64 -9.62 -2.64
C TRP A 572 2.22 -9.21 -2.26
N ARG A 573 2.01 -7.99 -1.74
CA ARG A 573 0.68 -7.45 -1.42
C ARG A 573 -0.25 -7.44 -2.64
N MET A 574 0.29 -7.18 -3.83
CA MET A 574 -0.45 -7.22 -5.10
C MET A 574 -0.63 -8.64 -5.68
N SER A 575 -0.01 -9.67 -5.10
CA SER A 575 -0.09 -11.06 -5.57
C SER A 575 -1.30 -11.80 -4.99
N GLU A 576 -1.70 -12.94 -5.59
CA GLU A 576 -2.75 -13.83 -5.04
C GLU A 576 -2.49 -14.26 -3.58
N ASN A 577 -1.24 -14.24 -3.13
CA ASN A 577 -0.86 -14.57 -1.75
C ASN A 577 -1.03 -13.39 -0.78
N GLY A 578 -0.87 -12.14 -1.23
CA GLY A 578 -1.13 -10.93 -0.44
C GLY A 578 -2.62 -10.61 -0.34
N VAL A 579 -3.38 -10.90 -1.40
CA VAL A 579 -4.84 -10.80 -1.45
C VAL A 579 -5.52 -11.84 -0.54
N LYS A 580 -4.84 -12.93 -0.19
CA LYS A 580 -5.39 -14.07 0.56
C LYS A 580 -5.44 -13.95 2.09
N PHE A 581 -5.04 -12.84 2.72
CA PHE A 581 -5.10 -12.76 4.19
C PHE A 581 -6.27 -11.96 4.75
N PRO A 582 -7.35 -12.69 5.07
CA PRO A 582 -8.18 -12.51 6.24
C PRO A 582 -8.36 -13.88 6.89
N GLN A 583 -7.32 -14.41 7.55
CA GLN A 583 -7.38 -15.55 8.47
C GLN A 583 -6.09 -15.70 9.24
#